data_AF-A0A172ZH73-F1
#
_entry.id   AF-A0A172ZH73-F1
#
_cell.length_a   1.000
_cell.length_b   1.000
_cell.length_c   1.000
_cell.angle_alpha   90.00
_cell.angle_beta   90.00
_cell.angle_gamma   90.00
#
_symmetry.space_group_name_H-M   'P 1'
#
loop_
_entity.id
_entity.type
_entity.pdbx_description
1 polymer ?
#
loop_
_entity_poly.entity_id
_entity_poly.type
_entity_poly.pdbx_seq_one_letter_code
_entity_poly.pdbx_strand_id
1 'polypeptide(L)'
;MKAYILLIITLLAGSSGIPSAYAEPVIEADVPTPAEAQEQTGSSSSWEYPIVHFRDNTYRIIMQQPVSSAKVGPRLGRVQRNISSFDEVEEGNTLIDTSYQNGDSNVLKVEAPIYKMRKHSSRECIVVSHMNKYYKAYKK
;
A
#
# COMPACT_ATOMS: atom_id res chain seq x y z
N MET A 1 24.24 42.97 30.00
CA MET A 1 24.12 43.21 28.54
C MET A 1 25.30 44.02 28.07
N LYS A 2 26.23 43.39 27.33
CA LYS A 2 27.21 44.08 26.48
C LYS A 2 27.42 43.21 25.24
N ALA A 3 26.95 43.72 24.11
CA ALA A 3 27.08 43.09 22.80
C ALA A 3 28.53 43.27 22.30
N TYR A 4 29.09 42.23 21.69
CA TYR A 4 30.25 42.36 20.81
C TYR A 4 29.86 41.83 19.44
N ILE A 5 29.64 42.76 18.53
CA ILE A 5 29.51 42.55 17.09
C ILE A 5 30.94 42.47 16.56
N LEU A 6 31.26 41.41 15.83
CA LEU A 6 32.44 41.38 14.97
C LEU A 6 32.07 40.72 13.63
N LEU A 7 31.96 41.60 12.65
CA LEU A 7 31.83 41.37 11.22
C LEU A 7 33.20 41.70 10.60
N ILE A 8 33.66 40.93 9.61
CA ILE A 8 34.58 41.28 8.48
C ILE A 8 34.86 39.94 7.74
N ILE A 9 34.33 39.65 6.53
CA ILE A 9 34.51 40.22 5.18
C ILE A 9 35.72 39.61 4.42
N THR A 10 35.38 38.73 3.45
CA THR A 10 35.94 38.50 2.08
C THR A 10 37.40 38.07 1.88
N LEU A 11 37.70 37.16 0.93
CA LEU A 11 37.85 37.41 -0.52
C LEU A 11 38.25 36.16 -1.33
N LEU A 12 38.03 36.28 -2.64
CA LEU A 12 38.23 35.33 -3.74
C LEU A 12 39.70 35.03 -4.08
N ALA A 13 39.94 33.84 -4.65
CA ALA A 13 40.79 33.54 -5.81
C ALA A 13 40.70 32.00 -6.03
N GLY A 14 40.71 31.40 -7.21
CA GLY A 14 41.20 31.78 -8.52
C GLY A 14 41.68 30.49 -9.18
N SER A 15 41.30 30.29 -10.44
CA SER A 15 41.44 29.09 -11.27
C SER A 15 42.88 28.63 -11.53
N SER A 16 43.09 27.33 -11.80
CA SER A 16 43.70 26.83 -13.05
C SER A 16 44.05 25.34 -12.95
N GLY A 17 43.91 24.65 -14.08
CA GLY A 17 43.91 23.21 -14.19
C GLY A 17 45.27 22.54 -14.08
N ILE A 18 45.20 21.25 -13.78
CA ILE A 18 46.31 20.31 -13.88
C ILE A 18 45.87 19.25 -14.89
N PRO A 19 46.63 18.97 -15.96
CA PRO A 19 46.30 17.94 -16.92
C PRO A 19 46.65 16.58 -16.30
N SER A 20 45.65 15.83 -15.84
CA SER A 20 45.88 14.44 -15.39
C SER A 20 45.87 13.52 -16.60
N ALA A 21 47.06 13.33 -17.16
CA ALA A 21 47.37 12.31 -18.15
C ALA A 21 47.39 10.93 -17.48
N TYR A 22 46.24 10.33 -17.20
CA TYR A 22 46.09 8.88 -17.02
C TYR A 22 44.64 8.53 -17.40
N ALA A 23 44.48 8.05 -18.63
CA ALA A 23 43.28 7.35 -19.05
C ALA A 23 43.33 5.94 -18.44
N GLU A 24 42.61 5.74 -17.34
CA GLU A 24 42.33 4.39 -16.85
C GLU A 24 41.08 3.84 -17.57
N PRO A 25 41.11 2.58 -18.03
CA PRO A 25 40.02 2.01 -18.80
C PRO A 25 38.75 1.88 -17.96
N VAL A 26 37.63 2.24 -18.58
CA VAL A 26 36.27 2.08 -18.05
C VAL A 26 36.06 0.61 -17.71
N ILE A 27 36.08 0.29 -16.42
CA ILE A 27 35.51 -0.96 -15.91
C ILE A 27 34.03 -0.66 -15.71
N GLU A 28 33.20 -1.04 -16.68
CA GLU A 28 31.76 -1.15 -16.50
C GLU A 28 31.51 -2.15 -15.37
N ALA A 29 31.35 -1.63 -14.16
CA ALA A 29 30.68 -2.37 -13.11
C ALA A 29 29.25 -2.57 -13.57
N ASP A 30 28.92 -3.83 -13.88
CA ASP A 30 27.57 -4.34 -14.10
C ASP A 30 26.74 -4.08 -12.84
N VAL A 31 26.26 -2.84 -12.72
CA VAL A 31 25.24 -2.46 -11.75
C VAL A 31 23.94 -2.97 -12.37
N PRO A 32 23.24 -3.95 -11.77
CA PRO A 32 21.90 -4.25 -12.21
C PRO A 32 21.08 -2.97 -12.02
N THR A 33 20.75 -2.32 -13.14
CA THR A 33 19.71 -1.33 -13.24
C THR A 33 18.52 -1.87 -12.46
N PRO A 34 17.97 -1.13 -11.47
CA PRO A 34 16.70 -1.52 -10.88
C PRO A 34 15.75 -1.60 -12.07
N ALA A 35 15.41 -2.83 -12.47
CA ALA A 35 14.40 -3.08 -13.48
C ALA A 35 13.25 -2.17 -13.10
N GLU A 36 12.94 -1.26 -14.03
CA GLU A 36 11.82 -0.36 -13.98
C GLU A 36 10.69 -1.11 -13.30
N ALA A 37 10.25 -0.60 -12.15
CA ALA A 37 9.06 -1.09 -11.50
C ALA A 37 8.02 -1.11 -12.60
N GLN A 38 7.72 -2.32 -13.11
CA GLN A 38 6.64 -2.51 -14.03
C GLN A 38 5.46 -1.95 -13.27
N GLU A 39 5.00 -0.77 -13.69
CA GLU A 39 3.66 -0.32 -13.40
C GLU A 39 2.80 -1.51 -13.83
N GLN A 40 2.39 -2.29 -12.83
CA GLN A 40 1.35 -3.26 -12.99
C GLN A 40 0.16 -2.43 -13.45
N THR A 41 0.00 -2.38 -14.77
CA THR A 41 -1.23 -2.10 -15.48
C THR A 41 -2.15 -3.28 -15.15
N GLY A 42 -2.56 -3.34 -13.89
CA GLY A 42 -3.55 -4.26 -13.39
C GLY A 42 -4.89 -3.79 -13.93
N SER A 43 -5.43 -4.59 -14.86
CA SER A 43 -6.80 -4.54 -15.36
C SER A 43 -7.74 -4.03 -14.26
N SER A 44 -8.37 -2.87 -14.52
CA SER A 44 -9.33 -2.29 -13.60
C SER A 44 -10.64 -3.07 -13.70
N SER A 45 -10.75 -4.19 -12.99
CA SER A 45 -12.06 -4.79 -12.73
C SER A 45 -12.90 -3.72 -11.99
N SER A 46 -13.91 -3.18 -12.67
CA SER A 46 -14.76 -2.10 -12.18
C SER A 46 -15.77 -2.63 -11.15
N TRP A 47 -15.27 -3.07 -9.99
CA TRP A 47 -16.14 -3.34 -8.85
C TRP A 47 -16.74 -2.03 -8.37
N GLU A 48 -18.07 -1.98 -8.26
CA GLU A 48 -18.79 -0.76 -7.88
C GLU A 48 -18.29 -0.21 -6.53
N TYR A 49 -17.88 -1.09 -5.59
CA TYR A 49 -17.35 -0.70 -4.27
C TYR A 49 -16.29 -1.67 -3.71
N PRO A 50 -15.39 -1.20 -2.83
CA PRO A 50 -14.45 -2.08 -2.14
C PRO A 50 -15.15 -2.94 -1.09
N ILE A 51 -14.85 -4.24 -1.08
CA ILE A 51 -15.50 -5.25 -0.22
C ILE A 51 -14.51 -6.18 0.48
N VAL A 52 -14.97 -6.82 1.55
CA VAL A 52 -14.33 -7.98 2.17
C VAL A 52 -15.39 -9.01 2.59
N HIS A 53 -15.19 -10.27 2.24
CA HIS A 53 -16.00 -11.40 2.70
C HIS A 53 -15.35 -12.00 3.96
N PHE A 54 -16.10 -12.14 5.04
CA PHE A 54 -15.58 -12.66 6.31
C PHE A 54 -16.69 -13.28 7.17
N ARG A 55 -16.48 -14.50 7.67
CA ARG A 55 -17.41 -15.28 8.52
C ARG A 55 -18.86 -15.18 8.03
N ASP A 56 -19.09 -15.64 6.80
CA ASP A 56 -20.40 -15.72 6.14
C ASP A 56 -21.06 -14.37 5.82
N ASN A 57 -20.33 -13.26 5.93
CA ASN A 57 -20.85 -11.92 5.65
C ASN A 57 -19.98 -11.19 4.62
N THR A 58 -20.62 -10.44 3.74
CA THR A 58 -19.96 -9.42 2.91
C THR A 58 -20.00 -8.09 3.64
N TYR A 59 -18.85 -7.44 3.74
CA TYR A 59 -18.74 -6.09 4.26
C TYR A 59 -18.31 -5.13 3.16
N ARG A 60 -19.02 -4.00 3.03
CA ARG A 60 -18.60 -2.88 2.20
C ARG A 60 -17.66 -1.98 2.99
N ILE A 61 -16.49 -1.69 2.43
CA ILE A 61 -15.45 -0.88 3.07
C ILE A 61 -15.71 0.60 2.79
N ILE A 62 -15.74 1.42 3.84
CA ILE A 62 -15.96 2.86 3.75
C ILE A 62 -14.60 3.57 3.85
N MET A 63 -14.02 3.90 2.70
CA MET A 63 -12.68 4.50 2.61
C MET A 63 -12.63 6.03 2.73
N GLN A 64 -13.78 6.69 2.88
CA GLN A 64 -13.90 8.15 2.95
C GLN A 64 -13.18 8.75 4.15
N GLN A 65 -13.23 8.07 5.31
CA GLN A 65 -12.60 8.55 6.53
C GLN A 65 -11.97 7.40 7.33
N PRO A 66 -10.68 7.49 7.66
CA PRO A 66 -10.03 6.49 8.48
C PRO A 66 -10.54 6.53 9.93
N VAL A 67 -10.50 5.37 10.57
CA VAL A 67 -10.86 5.15 11.96
C VAL A 67 -9.64 5.36 12.84
N SER A 68 -9.82 6.07 13.96
CA SER A 68 -8.78 6.16 15.00
C SER A 68 -8.43 4.78 15.57
N SER A 69 -7.14 4.51 15.77
CA SER A 69 -6.63 3.28 16.40
C SER A 69 -7.27 2.97 17.76
N ALA A 70 -7.68 4.01 18.51
CA ALA A 70 -8.37 3.86 19.80
C ALA A 70 -9.73 3.16 19.71
N LYS A 71 -10.35 3.13 18.51
CA LYS A 71 -11.62 2.43 18.23
C LYS A 71 -11.41 1.01 17.70
N VAL A 72 -10.16 0.62 17.41
CA VAL A 72 -9.80 -0.70 16.89
C VAL A 72 -9.69 -1.69 18.06
N GLY A 73 -10.43 -2.79 17.94
CA GLY A 73 -10.47 -3.88 18.91
C GLY A 73 -9.51 -5.00 18.57
N PRO A 74 -9.69 -6.20 19.15
CA PRO A 74 -8.85 -7.35 18.87
C PRO A 74 -8.93 -7.79 17.40
N ARG A 75 -7.86 -8.42 16.92
CA ARG A 75 -7.82 -9.07 15.60
C ARG A 75 -8.82 -10.23 15.59
N LEU A 76 -9.63 -10.29 14.55
CA LEU A 76 -10.61 -11.35 14.29
C LEU A 76 -10.11 -12.37 13.26
N GLY A 77 -9.26 -11.90 12.34
CA GLY A 77 -8.76 -12.71 11.24
C GLY A 77 -7.88 -11.90 10.30
N ARG A 78 -7.89 -12.31 9.03
CA ARG A 78 -7.09 -11.73 7.97
C ARG A 78 -7.71 -11.98 6.61
N VAL A 79 -7.34 -11.15 5.66
CA VAL A 79 -7.58 -11.38 4.24
C VAL A 79 -6.75 -12.59 3.79
N GLN A 80 -7.40 -13.52 3.10
CA GLN A 80 -6.80 -14.76 2.62
C GLN A 80 -6.49 -14.70 1.12
N ARG A 81 -7.31 -13.99 0.35
CA ARG A 81 -7.19 -13.92 -1.10
C ARG A 81 -7.57 -12.52 -1.58
N ASN A 82 -6.75 -11.96 -2.48
CA ASN A 82 -7.12 -10.77 -3.23
C ASN A 82 -7.72 -11.22 -4.56
N ILE A 83 -8.98 -10.86 -4.79
CA ILE A 83 -9.79 -11.29 -5.92
C ILE A 83 -10.00 -10.18 -6.97
N SER A 84 -9.12 -9.17 -6.98
CA SER A 84 -9.19 -8.01 -7.87
C SER A 84 -8.96 -8.31 -9.37
N SER A 85 -8.98 -9.57 -9.81
CA SER A 85 -8.61 -9.97 -11.18
C SER A 85 -9.41 -11.21 -11.62
N PHE A 86 -10.74 -11.07 -11.70
CA PHE A 86 -11.61 -12.10 -12.29
C PHE A 86 -12.05 -11.76 -13.72
N ASP A 87 -11.41 -10.79 -14.38
CA ASP A 87 -11.87 -10.26 -15.68
C ASP A 87 -11.82 -11.26 -16.85
N GLU A 88 -11.25 -12.46 -16.69
CA GLU A 88 -11.03 -13.40 -17.80
C GLU A 88 -11.58 -14.81 -17.56
N VAL A 89 -12.64 -14.95 -16.77
CA VAL A 89 -13.32 -16.24 -16.63
C VAL A 89 -14.38 -16.36 -17.73
N GLU A 90 -14.03 -17.04 -18.84
CA GLU A 90 -15.01 -17.43 -19.86
C GLU A 90 -16.21 -18.13 -19.21
N GLU A 91 -17.41 -17.77 -19.66
CA GLU A 91 -18.68 -18.31 -19.18
C GLU A 91 -18.72 -19.83 -19.48
N GLY A 92 -18.41 -20.66 -18.47
CA GLY A 92 -18.25 -22.11 -18.63
C GLY A 92 -16.95 -22.67 -18.07
N ASN A 93 -16.03 -21.83 -17.59
CA ASN A 93 -14.80 -22.30 -16.95
C ASN A 93 -15.06 -22.84 -15.54
N THR A 94 -15.29 -24.16 -15.46
CA THR A 94 -15.50 -24.90 -14.19
C THR A 94 -14.25 -24.98 -13.31
N LEU A 95 -13.09 -24.52 -13.79
CA LEU A 95 -11.84 -24.51 -13.03
C LEU A 95 -11.70 -23.26 -12.14
N ILE A 96 -12.52 -22.23 -12.34
CA ILE A 96 -12.42 -20.97 -11.60
C ILE A 96 -13.58 -20.86 -10.61
N ASP A 97 -13.22 -20.99 -9.33
CA ASP A 97 -14.15 -20.80 -8.22
C ASP A 97 -14.51 -19.31 -8.10
N THR A 98 -15.70 -18.97 -8.60
CA THR A 98 -16.31 -17.64 -8.50
C THR A 98 -17.00 -17.41 -7.16
N SER A 99 -17.02 -18.41 -6.27
CA SER A 99 -17.60 -18.25 -4.94
C SER A 99 -16.66 -17.45 -4.04
N TYR A 100 -17.26 -16.55 -3.27
CA TYR A 100 -16.52 -15.81 -2.27
C TYR A 100 -16.23 -16.68 -1.06
N GLN A 101 -14.97 -16.69 -0.66
CA GLN A 101 -14.45 -17.41 0.49
C GLN A 101 -14.18 -16.46 1.66
N ASN A 102 -14.04 -17.05 2.85
CA ASN A 102 -13.72 -16.30 4.04
C ASN A 102 -12.33 -15.65 3.94
N GLY A 103 -12.30 -14.33 3.98
CA GLY A 103 -11.09 -13.53 3.82
C GLY A 103 -10.86 -13.04 2.39
N ASP A 104 -11.79 -13.23 1.46
CA ASP A 104 -11.70 -12.63 0.13
C ASP A 104 -11.89 -11.12 0.19
N SER A 105 -11.13 -10.39 -0.61
CA SER A 105 -11.32 -8.95 -0.80
C SER A 105 -10.83 -8.53 -2.19
N ASN A 106 -11.44 -7.51 -2.76
CA ASN A 106 -11.06 -6.96 -4.07
C ASN A 106 -10.07 -5.77 -4.00
N VAL A 107 -9.67 -5.34 -2.80
CA VAL A 107 -8.83 -4.13 -2.62
C VAL A 107 -7.74 -4.29 -1.57
N LEU A 108 -7.97 -5.12 -0.56
CA LEU A 108 -7.05 -5.36 0.54
C LEU A 108 -5.98 -6.37 0.12
N LYS A 109 -4.76 -6.11 0.58
CA LYS A 109 -3.62 -7.03 0.45
C LYS A 109 -3.91 -8.34 1.19
N VAL A 110 -3.43 -9.45 0.66
CA VAL A 110 -3.40 -10.74 1.38
C VAL A 110 -2.66 -10.57 2.72
N GLU A 111 -3.09 -11.29 3.75
CA GLU A 111 -2.69 -11.16 5.15
C GLU A 111 -3.11 -9.86 5.86
N ALA A 112 -3.75 -8.91 5.16
CA ALA A 112 -4.24 -7.68 5.79
C ALA A 112 -5.16 -8.03 6.97
N PRO A 113 -4.90 -7.48 8.16
CA PRO A 113 -5.63 -7.87 9.36
C PRO A 113 -7.05 -7.33 9.37
N ILE A 114 -7.97 -8.17 9.86
CA ILE A 114 -9.37 -7.85 10.10
C ILE A 114 -9.57 -7.78 11.61
N TYR A 115 -10.16 -6.69 12.10
CA TYR A 115 -10.33 -6.39 13.52
C TYR A 115 -11.80 -6.20 13.88
N LYS A 116 -12.10 -6.38 15.16
CA LYS A 116 -13.36 -5.95 15.76
C LYS A 116 -13.35 -4.43 15.90
N MET A 117 -14.47 -3.75 15.64
CA MET A 117 -14.64 -2.36 16.09
C MET A 117 -15.07 -2.36 17.57
N ARG A 118 -14.38 -1.61 18.44
CA ARG A 118 -14.77 -1.51 19.85
C ARG A 118 -16.19 -0.97 19.97
N LYS A 119 -16.95 -1.50 20.94
CA LYS A 119 -18.36 -1.15 21.21
C LYS A 119 -19.35 -1.47 20.07
N HIS A 120 -18.94 -2.20 19.03
CA HIS A 120 -19.83 -2.70 17.98
C HIS A 120 -19.77 -4.23 17.86
N SER A 121 -20.84 -4.81 17.36
CA SER A 121 -20.90 -6.23 17.01
C SER A 121 -20.09 -6.50 15.75
N SER A 122 -19.24 -7.53 15.76
CA SER A 122 -18.50 -7.95 14.57
C SER A 122 -19.38 -8.61 13.51
N ARG A 123 -20.68 -8.79 13.77
CA ARG A 123 -21.68 -9.23 12.78
C ARG A 123 -22.21 -8.06 11.93
N GLU A 124 -22.01 -6.83 12.40
CA GLU A 124 -22.52 -5.61 11.77
C GLU A 124 -21.38 -4.76 11.21
N CYS A 125 -20.28 -4.66 11.95
CA CYS A 125 -19.16 -3.78 11.63
C CYS A 125 -17.82 -4.40 12.03
N ILE A 126 -16.89 -4.37 11.09
CA ILE A 126 -15.49 -4.74 11.28
C ILE A 126 -14.59 -3.56 10.90
N VAL A 127 -13.31 -3.68 11.26
CA VAL A 127 -12.27 -2.75 10.82
C VAL A 127 -11.24 -3.51 10.00
N VAL A 128 -10.85 -2.94 8.87
CA VAL A 128 -9.80 -3.49 8.01
C VAL A 128 -8.62 -2.53 7.93
N SER A 129 -7.42 -3.08 7.76
CA SER A 129 -6.22 -2.28 7.51
C SER A 129 -5.97 -2.16 6.00
N HIS A 130 -5.77 -0.94 5.54
CA HIS A 130 -5.40 -0.64 4.15
C HIS A 130 -4.49 0.59 4.14
N MET A 131 -3.39 0.55 3.38
CA MET A 131 -2.43 1.67 3.26
C MET A 131 -2.04 2.31 4.61
N ASN A 132 -1.67 1.48 5.60
CA ASN A 132 -1.30 1.89 6.96
C ASN A 132 -2.38 2.68 7.72
N LYS A 133 -3.64 2.60 7.29
CA LYS A 133 -4.81 3.20 7.92
C LYS A 133 -5.84 2.13 8.26
N TYR A 134 -6.80 2.50 9.10
CA TYR A 134 -7.92 1.64 9.48
C TYR A 134 -9.20 2.18 8.89
N TYR A 135 -10.04 1.31 8.32
CA TYR A 135 -11.31 1.69 7.70
C TYR A 135 -12.44 0.84 8.27
N LYS A 136 -13.62 1.45 8.39
CA LYS A 136 -14.83 0.70 8.75
C LYS A 136 -15.26 -0.12 7.56
N ALA A 137 -15.75 -1.33 7.82
CA ALA A 137 -16.52 -2.07 6.86
C ALA A 137 -17.83 -2.52 7.52
N TYR A 138 -18.95 -2.18 6.89
CA TYR A 138 -20.28 -2.53 7.37
C TYR A 138 -20.85 -3.66 6.55
N LYS A 139 -21.61 -4.54 7.20
CA LYS A 139 -22.31 -5.60 6.51
C LYS A 139 -23.20 -5.01 5.40
N LYS A 140 -23.13 -5.60 4.20
CA LYS A 140 -23.99 -5.27 3.06
C LYS A 140 -25.44 -5.70 3.33
#